data_AF-A0A3S3RGR5-F1
#
_entry.id   AF-A0A3S3RGR5-F1
#
_cell.length_a   1.000
_cell.length_b   1.000
_cell.length_c   1.000
_cell.angle_alpha   90.00
_cell.angle_beta   90.00
_cell.angle_gamma   90.00
#
_symmetry.space_group_name_H-M   'P 1'
#
loop_
_entity.id
_entity.type
_entity.pdbx_description
1 polymer ?
#
loop_
_entity_poly.entity_id
_entity_poly.type
_entity_poly.pdbx_seq_one_letter_code
_entity_poly.pdbx_strand_id
1 'polypeptide(L)'
;MLSRRNIHYAPSCEVVGFILGAFLSNTVLLALESADFCNQWLRKTPQETGILSVPTFMRGCGIVFLVVATLVWIFKKERDVVSDDDPTDGVIDTYKVLWKILKLKSIRLLTVVMLTEYIGHCVIDTVADLKLIEFGVKKENLSMLKVPISLFNIFLPFIIAKMTKNRPLTIFWRSNFTRLWTGFLVALLVYWTQTLNRKDGNFPGYYYAILFAGFTIHDIAKFCMQMTIWAFQVKISDPKIGATYTTLMMTIHNIGRRWVSTVSLGLVDKLRIEWRRQTFKKENLIDMMNTTITGEQLRESSIIIDGFYVEFFICLILGLFWLFIFKKKLEKMQSLPESSWRSSN
;
A
#
# COMPACT_ATOMS: atom_id res chain seq x y z
N MET A 1 -23.95 11.25 -11.38
CA MET A 1 -24.86 10.55 -10.43
C MET A 1 -25.27 11.43 -9.26
N LEU A 2 -24.38 12.30 -8.75
CA LEU A 2 -24.73 13.25 -7.70
C LEU A 2 -25.37 14.53 -8.27
N SER A 3 -26.23 15.18 -7.48
CA SER A 3 -26.75 16.51 -7.79
C SER A 3 -25.59 17.52 -7.87
N ARG A 4 -25.72 18.62 -8.63
CA ARG A 4 -24.66 19.64 -8.74
C ARG A 4 -24.19 20.15 -7.37
N ARG A 5 -25.09 20.21 -6.38
CA ARG A 5 -24.79 20.58 -4.99
C ARG A 5 -23.87 19.59 -4.28
N ASN A 6 -23.98 18.29 -4.61
CA ASN A 6 -23.28 17.21 -3.93
C ASN A 6 -22.11 16.64 -4.75
N ILE A 7 -21.75 17.26 -5.88
CA ILE A 7 -20.74 16.71 -6.80
C ILE A 7 -19.35 16.58 -6.15
N HIS A 8 -19.06 17.39 -5.13
CA HIS A 8 -17.82 17.34 -4.36
C HIS A 8 -17.65 16.07 -3.52
N TYR A 9 -18.72 15.29 -3.30
CA TYR A 9 -18.66 13.99 -2.62
C TYR A 9 -18.30 12.83 -3.56
N ALA A 10 -18.30 13.02 -4.88
CA ALA A 10 -18.03 11.93 -5.83
C ALA A 10 -16.72 11.18 -5.55
N PRO A 11 -15.59 11.87 -5.28
CA PRO A 11 -14.33 11.20 -4.96
C PRO A 11 -14.37 10.48 -3.61
N SER A 12 -15.12 11.01 -2.64
CA SER A 12 -15.33 10.34 -1.36
C SER A 12 -16.11 9.04 -1.54
N CYS A 13 -17.14 9.02 -2.37
CA CYS A 13 -17.90 7.80 -2.70
C CYS A 13 -17.02 6.76 -3.40
N GLU A 14 -16.17 7.18 -4.33
CA GLU A 14 -15.21 6.29 -5.01
C GLU A 14 -14.24 5.65 -4.01
N VAL A 15 -13.63 6.45 -3.15
CA VAL A 15 -12.71 5.98 -2.11
C VAL A 15 -13.39 5.02 -1.15
N VAL A 16 -14.59 5.34 -0.66
CA VAL A 16 -15.35 4.48 0.25
C VAL A 16 -15.71 3.16 -0.44
N GLY A 17 -16.15 3.21 -1.71
CA GLY A 17 -16.42 2.02 -2.50
C GLY A 17 -15.19 1.13 -2.66
N PHE A 18 -14.02 1.72 -2.93
CA PHE A 18 -12.75 0.99 -3.00
C PHE A 18 -12.38 0.33 -1.66
N ILE A 19 -12.46 1.06 -0.55
CA ILE A 19 -12.14 0.54 0.80
C ILE A 19 -13.09 -0.61 1.18
N LEU A 20 -14.40 -0.43 0.98
CA LEU A 20 -15.39 -1.46 1.25
C LEU A 20 -15.18 -2.69 0.36
N GLY A 21 -14.87 -2.49 -0.92
CA GLY A 21 -14.55 -3.59 -1.84
C GLY A 21 -13.32 -4.37 -1.40
N ALA A 22 -12.24 -3.68 -1.03
CA ALA A 22 -11.02 -4.31 -0.51
C ALA A 22 -11.26 -5.05 0.81
N PHE A 23 -12.06 -4.47 1.71
CA PHE A 23 -12.45 -5.11 2.97
C PHE A 23 -13.28 -6.37 2.74
N LEU A 24 -14.33 -6.31 1.92
CA LEU A 24 -15.18 -7.46 1.62
C LEU A 24 -14.40 -8.57 0.92
N SER A 25 -13.57 -8.24 -0.06
CA SER A 25 -12.82 -9.21 -0.87
C SER A 25 -11.62 -9.84 -0.17
N ASN A 26 -10.98 -9.15 0.76
CA ASN A 26 -9.83 -9.69 1.48
C ASN A 26 -10.27 -10.24 2.84
N THR A 27 -10.86 -9.40 3.68
CA THR A 27 -11.15 -9.73 5.08
C THR A 27 -12.36 -10.64 5.22
N VAL A 28 -13.52 -10.22 4.70
CA VAL A 28 -14.76 -10.98 4.87
C VAL A 28 -14.67 -12.31 4.11
N LEU A 29 -14.09 -12.30 2.90
CA LEU A 29 -13.86 -13.52 2.14
C LEU A 29 -12.92 -14.49 2.88
N LEU A 30 -11.73 -14.06 3.31
CA LEU A 30 -10.79 -14.95 4.00
C LEU A 30 -11.37 -15.52 5.30
N ALA A 31 -12.11 -14.71 6.06
CA ALA A 31 -12.76 -15.15 7.28
C ALA A 31 -13.84 -16.21 7.01
N LEU A 32 -14.68 -16.00 5.99
CA LEU A 32 -15.75 -16.93 5.62
C LEU A 32 -15.27 -18.16 4.84
N GLU A 33 -14.11 -18.08 4.20
CA GLU A 33 -13.44 -19.21 3.52
C GLU A 33 -12.73 -20.12 4.52
N SER A 34 -12.18 -19.57 5.62
CA SER A 34 -11.54 -20.36 6.67
C SER A 34 -12.55 -21.22 7.43
N ALA A 35 -12.41 -22.54 7.34
CA ALA A 35 -13.21 -23.50 8.10
C ALA A 35 -13.00 -23.33 9.60
N ASP A 36 -11.75 -23.13 10.04
CA ASP A 36 -11.40 -22.93 11.45
C ASP A 36 -12.08 -21.71 12.05
N PHE A 37 -12.01 -20.57 11.36
CA PHE A 37 -12.71 -19.35 11.78
C PHE A 37 -14.22 -19.58 11.85
N CYS A 38 -14.80 -20.18 10.81
CA CYS A 38 -16.23 -20.44 10.75
C CYS A 38 -16.69 -21.39 11.87
N ASN A 39 -15.93 -22.45 12.16
CA ASN A 39 -16.25 -23.42 13.19
C ASN A 39 -16.12 -22.85 14.60
N GLN A 40 -15.18 -21.92 14.80
CA GLN A 40 -14.94 -21.32 16.10
C GLN A 40 -15.94 -20.20 16.44
N TRP A 41 -16.36 -19.41 15.44
CA TRP A 41 -17.12 -18.16 15.68
C TRP A 41 -18.52 -18.11 15.08
N LEU A 42 -18.79 -18.86 14.00
CA LEU A 42 -20.03 -18.70 13.20
C LEU A 42 -20.93 -19.94 13.22
N ARG A 43 -20.36 -21.15 13.30
CA ARG A 43 -21.10 -22.41 13.26
C ARG A 43 -21.31 -22.99 14.65
N LYS A 44 -22.44 -23.69 14.79
CA LYS A 44 -22.74 -24.53 15.96
C LYS A 44 -22.22 -25.97 15.79
N THR A 45 -22.06 -26.44 14.54
CA THR A 45 -21.55 -27.77 14.20
C THR A 45 -20.29 -27.64 13.32
N PRO A 46 -19.15 -28.25 13.68
CA PRO A 46 -17.92 -28.15 12.90
C PRO A 46 -18.06 -28.79 11.51
N GLN A 47 -17.51 -28.15 10.48
CA GLN A 47 -17.38 -28.68 9.13
C GLN A 47 -16.00 -28.36 8.54
N GLU A 48 -15.51 -29.18 7.60
CA GLU A 48 -14.16 -29.04 7.05
C GLU A 48 -13.98 -27.91 6.03
N THR A 49 -15.06 -27.32 5.52
CA THR A 49 -15.01 -26.24 4.52
C THR A 49 -15.52 -24.92 5.10
N GLY A 50 -15.01 -23.78 4.63
CA GLY A 50 -15.61 -22.47 4.93
C GLY A 50 -17.08 -22.36 4.54
N ILE A 51 -17.77 -21.34 5.04
CA ILE A 51 -19.16 -21.02 4.68
C ILE A 51 -19.22 -20.49 3.24
N LEU A 52 -18.20 -19.75 2.82
CA LEU A 52 -18.16 -19.09 1.53
C LEU A 52 -16.91 -19.51 0.75
N SER A 53 -17.10 -20.02 -0.46
CA SER A 53 -16.00 -20.28 -1.39
C SER A 53 -15.77 -19.09 -2.32
N VAL A 54 -14.53 -18.94 -2.80
CA VAL A 54 -14.17 -17.88 -3.77
C VAL A 54 -15.09 -17.86 -5.00
N PRO A 55 -15.43 -19.00 -5.64
CA PRO A 55 -16.36 -18.98 -6.79
C PRO A 55 -17.75 -18.46 -6.44
N THR A 56 -18.28 -18.82 -5.27
CA THR A 56 -19.60 -18.36 -4.81
C THR A 56 -19.60 -16.86 -4.52
N PHE A 57 -18.54 -16.36 -3.88
CA PHE A 57 -18.35 -14.92 -3.67
C PHE A 57 -18.28 -14.16 -4.99
N MET A 58 -17.51 -14.65 -5.96
CA MET A 58 -17.38 -14.01 -7.28
C MET A 58 -18.71 -14.00 -8.04
N ARG A 59 -19.51 -15.07 -7.97
CA ARG A 59 -20.87 -15.09 -8.53
C ARG A 59 -21.76 -14.03 -7.87
N GLY A 60 -21.71 -13.91 -6.55
CA GLY A 60 -22.45 -12.89 -5.79
C GLY A 60 -22.08 -11.47 -6.22
N CYS A 61 -20.78 -11.16 -6.27
CA CYS A 61 -20.29 -9.86 -6.77
C CYS A 61 -20.73 -9.59 -8.21
N GLY A 62 -20.71 -10.61 -9.09
CA GLY A 62 -21.17 -10.50 -10.47
C GLY A 62 -22.65 -10.15 -10.57
N ILE A 63 -23.51 -10.78 -9.76
CA ILE A 63 -24.94 -10.47 -9.71
C ILE A 63 -25.17 -9.04 -9.23
N VAL A 64 -24.51 -8.63 -8.14
CA VAL A 64 -24.61 -7.25 -7.63
C VAL A 64 -24.19 -6.23 -8.69
N PHE A 65 -23.09 -6.51 -9.41
CA PHE A 65 -22.63 -5.66 -10.50
C PHE A 65 -23.68 -5.55 -11.62
N LEU A 66 -24.25 -6.66 -12.08
CA LEU A 66 -25.30 -6.65 -13.12
C LEU A 66 -26.55 -5.89 -12.67
N VAL A 67 -26.98 -6.06 -11.43
CA VAL A 67 -28.11 -5.33 -10.85
C VAL A 67 -27.83 -3.83 -10.86
N VAL A 68 -26.68 -3.40 -10.32
CA VAL A 68 -26.31 -1.98 -10.28
C VAL A 68 -26.19 -1.40 -11.69
N ALA A 69 -25.55 -2.11 -12.63
CA ALA A 69 -25.42 -1.66 -14.01
C ALA A 69 -26.79 -1.50 -14.69
N THR A 70 -27.70 -2.44 -14.47
CA THR A 70 -29.07 -2.39 -15.01
C THR A 70 -29.87 -1.23 -14.41
N LEU A 71 -29.75 -1.01 -13.10
CA LEU A 71 -30.38 0.14 -12.44
C LEU A 71 -29.86 1.47 -13.02
N VAL A 72 -28.54 1.58 -13.24
CA VAL A 72 -27.96 2.76 -13.87
C VAL A 72 -28.50 2.92 -15.28
N TRP A 73 -28.54 1.85 -16.08
CA TRP A 73 -29.05 1.89 -17.44
C TRP A 73 -30.51 2.35 -17.53
N ILE A 74 -31.38 1.87 -16.63
CA ILE A 74 -32.82 2.22 -16.63
C ILE A 74 -33.05 3.64 -16.08
N PHE A 75 -32.40 4.00 -14.97
CA PHE A 75 -32.73 5.23 -14.23
C PHE A 75 -31.86 6.43 -14.61
N LYS A 76 -30.65 6.23 -15.13
CA LYS A 76 -29.74 7.32 -15.47
C LYS A 76 -30.01 7.81 -16.89
N LYS A 77 -30.76 8.90 -16.98
CA LYS A 77 -30.88 9.66 -18.24
C LYS A 77 -29.57 10.39 -18.53
N GLU A 78 -29.08 10.24 -19.76
CA GLU A 78 -28.05 11.09 -20.32
C GLU A 78 -28.62 12.50 -20.52
N ARG A 79 -27.77 13.51 -20.40
CA ARG A 79 -28.13 14.89 -20.73
C ARG A 79 -27.27 15.26 -21.91
N ASP A 80 -27.91 15.57 -23.03
CA ASP A 80 -27.25 16.15 -24.20
C ASP A 80 -26.84 17.57 -23.84
N VAL A 81 -25.72 17.72 -23.15
CA VAL A 81 -25.03 19.00 -23.04
C VAL A 81 -23.98 18.99 -24.13
N VAL A 82 -24.42 18.99 -25.39
CA VAL A 82 -23.57 19.36 -26.51
C VAL A 82 -23.48 20.88 -26.44
N SER A 83 -22.51 21.39 -25.69
CA SER A 83 -22.02 22.73 -25.96
C SER A 83 -21.04 22.59 -27.11
N ASP A 84 -21.21 23.35 -28.19
CA ASP A 84 -20.30 23.41 -29.36
C ASP A 84 -18.83 23.77 -29.00
N ASP A 85 -18.54 24.02 -27.70
CA ASP A 85 -17.23 24.32 -27.10
C ASP A 85 -16.69 23.19 -26.19
N ASP A 86 -17.22 21.96 -26.25
CA ASP A 86 -16.70 20.85 -25.44
C ASP A 86 -15.46 20.22 -26.12
N PRO A 87 -14.24 20.35 -25.57
CA PRO A 87 -13.00 19.92 -26.21
C PRO A 87 -12.84 18.39 -26.33
N THR A 88 -13.92 17.62 -26.13
CA THR A 88 -13.97 16.16 -26.05
C THR A 88 -15.08 15.54 -26.92
N ASP A 89 -15.43 16.16 -28.04
CA ASP A 89 -16.39 15.61 -29.02
C ASP A 89 -15.99 14.23 -29.57
N GLY A 90 -14.72 13.83 -29.44
CA GLY A 90 -14.21 12.52 -29.81
C GLY A 90 -13.25 11.88 -28.80
N VAL A 91 -13.14 10.55 -28.85
CA VAL A 91 -12.16 9.76 -28.07
C VAL A 91 -10.74 10.23 -28.35
N ILE A 92 -10.42 10.50 -29.62
CA ILE A 92 -9.10 11.00 -30.04
C ILE A 92 -8.82 12.38 -29.43
N ASP A 93 -9.80 13.27 -29.40
CA ASP A 93 -9.63 14.61 -28.84
C ASP A 93 -9.44 14.56 -27.33
N THR A 94 -10.13 13.63 -26.65
CA THR A 94 -9.86 13.30 -25.24
C THR A 94 -8.39 12.91 -25.03
N TYR A 95 -7.83 12.03 -25.87
CA TYR A 95 -6.41 11.67 -25.77
C TYR A 95 -5.48 12.86 -26.04
N LYS A 96 -5.79 13.73 -27.02
CA LYS A 96 -5.02 14.96 -27.28
C LYS A 96 -5.02 15.89 -26.06
N VAL A 97 -6.16 16.04 -25.39
CA VAL A 97 -6.30 16.84 -24.17
C VAL A 97 -5.46 16.25 -23.03
N LEU A 98 -5.53 14.93 -22.79
CA LEU A 98 -4.68 14.27 -21.80
C LEU A 98 -3.19 14.46 -22.08
N TRP A 99 -2.79 14.39 -23.35
CA TRP A 99 -1.41 14.63 -23.75
C TRP A 99 -0.98 16.08 -23.49
N LYS A 100 -1.86 17.06 -23.72
CA LYS A 100 -1.62 18.47 -23.35
C LYS A 100 -1.45 18.63 -21.82
N ILE A 101 -2.28 17.96 -21.02
CA ILE A 101 -2.18 17.98 -19.54
C ILE A 101 -0.82 17.45 -19.08
N LEU A 102 -0.37 16.31 -19.61
CA LEU A 102 0.94 15.74 -19.27
C LEU A 102 2.12 16.66 -19.63
N LYS A 103 1.92 17.61 -20.55
CA LYS A 103 2.94 18.61 -20.90
C LYS A 103 3.02 19.78 -19.91
N LEU A 104 2.02 19.99 -19.05
CA LEU A 104 2.04 21.07 -18.06
C LEU A 104 3.16 20.84 -17.03
N LYS A 105 3.93 21.91 -16.72
CA LYS A 105 5.07 21.84 -15.80
C LYS A 105 4.66 21.34 -14.41
N SER A 106 3.52 21.79 -13.89
CA SER A 106 2.97 21.39 -12.59
C SER A 106 2.64 19.89 -12.56
N ILE A 107 2.06 19.38 -13.66
CA ILE A 107 1.70 17.97 -13.82
C ILE A 107 2.93 17.10 -13.93
N ARG A 108 3.92 17.48 -14.75
CA ARG A 108 5.18 16.72 -14.84
C ARG A 108 5.86 16.56 -13.48
N LEU A 109 5.89 17.62 -12.69
CA LEU A 109 6.44 17.56 -11.35
C LEU A 109 5.62 16.64 -10.43
N LEU A 110 4.29 16.71 -10.50
CA LEU A 110 3.40 15.83 -9.75
C LEU A 110 3.55 14.36 -10.19
N THR A 111 3.70 14.10 -11.48
CA THR A 111 3.98 12.77 -12.05
C THR A 111 5.28 12.22 -11.51
N VAL A 112 6.36 13.00 -11.49
CA VAL A 112 7.63 12.58 -10.89
C VAL A 112 7.46 12.25 -9.41
N VAL A 113 6.72 13.09 -8.66
CA VAL A 113 6.39 12.81 -7.25
C VAL A 113 5.70 11.46 -7.10
N MET A 114 4.60 11.23 -7.82
CA MET A 114 3.83 9.98 -7.73
C MET A 114 4.62 8.74 -8.16
N LEU A 115 5.51 8.89 -9.15
CA LEU A 115 6.34 7.79 -9.62
C LEU A 115 7.43 7.41 -8.62
N THR A 116 7.85 8.31 -7.73
CA THR A 116 9.03 8.11 -6.88
C THR A 116 8.74 8.13 -5.37
N GLU A 117 7.55 8.57 -4.93
CA GLU A 117 7.21 8.68 -3.50
C GLU A 117 7.24 7.34 -2.74
N TYR A 118 7.07 6.22 -3.44
CA TYR A 118 7.04 4.87 -2.84
C TYR A 118 8.43 4.30 -2.54
N ILE A 119 9.51 4.86 -3.11
CA ILE A 119 10.87 4.33 -2.98
C ILE A 119 11.25 4.16 -1.50
N GLY A 120 10.90 5.13 -0.66
CA GLY A 120 11.22 5.10 0.77
C GLY A 120 10.45 4.08 1.60
N HIS A 121 9.33 3.56 1.07
CA HIS A 121 8.38 2.73 1.84
C HIS A 121 8.23 1.33 1.29
N CYS A 122 8.80 1.05 0.12
CA CYS A 122 8.52 -0.18 -0.63
C CYS A 122 8.86 -1.47 0.10
N VAL A 123 10.01 -1.51 0.80
CA VAL A 123 10.44 -2.70 1.56
C VAL A 123 9.44 -3.04 2.66
N ILE A 124 8.96 -2.04 3.40
CA ILE A 124 7.94 -2.23 4.42
C ILE A 124 6.61 -2.67 3.81
N ASP A 125 6.19 -2.02 2.72
CA ASP A 125 4.92 -2.31 2.07
C ASP A 125 4.85 -3.69 1.39
N THR A 126 5.99 -4.25 0.98
CA THR A 126 6.02 -5.45 0.12
C THR A 126 6.69 -6.66 0.76
N VAL A 127 7.73 -6.45 1.57
CA VAL A 127 8.58 -7.51 2.10
C VAL A 127 8.30 -7.80 3.58
N ALA A 128 7.93 -6.80 4.38
CA ALA A 128 7.77 -6.97 5.83
C ALA A 128 6.78 -8.08 6.22
N ASP A 129 5.62 -8.15 5.55
CA ASP A 129 4.64 -9.22 5.78
C ASP A 129 5.21 -10.61 5.48
N LEU A 130 5.97 -10.73 4.39
CA LEU A 130 6.62 -11.98 3.99
C LEU A 130 7.66 -12.39 5.03
N LYS A 131 8.44 -11.45 5.53
CA LYS A 131 9.45 -11.71 6.56
C LYS A 131 8.85 -12.10 7.90
N LEU A 132 7.73 -11.50 8.31
CA LEU A 132 7.02 -11.95 9.51
C LEU A 132 6.53 -13.40 9.36
N ILE A 133 6.04 -13.78 8.18
CA ILE A 133 5.64 -15.17 7.89
C ILE A 133 6.86 -16.10 7.91
N GLU A 134 7.96 -15.70 7.28
CA GLU A 134 9.22 -16.45 7.25
C GLU A 134 9.80 -16.67 8.67
N PHE A 135 9.65 -15.68 9.55
CA PHE A 135 10.08 -15.75 10.96
C PHE A 135 9.08 -16.45 11.88
N GLY A 136 8.01 -17.05 11.33
CA GLY A 136 7.13 -17.97 12.04
C GLY A 136 5.74 -17.42 12.36
N VAL A 137 5.42 -16.16 12.04
CA VAL A 137 4.06 -15.64 12.27
C VAL A 137 3.10 -16.25 11.26
N LYS A 138 2.08 -16.95 11.73
CA LYS A 138 1.07 -17.56 10.84
C LYS A 138 0.37 -16.48 10.02
N LYS A 139 0.19 -16.75 8.72
CA LYS A 139 -0.51 -15.87 7.77
C LYS A 139 -1.93 -15.52 8.24
N GLU A 140 -2.63 -16.46 8.86
CA GLU A 140 -3.96 -16.27 9.45
C GLU A 140 -3.94 -15.19 10.54
N ASN A 141 -2.97 -15.26 11.47
CA ASN A 141 -2.85 -14.29 12.57
C ASN A 141 -2.54 -12.89 12.05
N LEU A 142 -1.65 -12.75 11.07
CA LEU A 142 -1.39 -11.46 10.41
C LEU A 142 -2.63 -10.90 9.71
N SER A 143 -3.40 -11.78 9.06
CA SER A 143 -4.64 -11.40 8.39
C SER A 143 -5.67 -10.92 9.41
N MET A 144 -5.84 -11.63 10.53
CA MET A 144 -6.71 -11.25 11.64
C MET A 144 -6.34 -9.89 12.23
N LEU A 145 -5.05 -9.57 12.36
CA LEU A 145 -4.61 -8.24 12.83
C LEU A 145 -5.02 -7.12 11.87
N LYS A 146 -5.00 -7.35 10.57
CA LYS A 146 -5.32 -6.34 9.54
C LYS A 146 -6.80 -6.03 9.41
N VAL A 147 -7.67 -6.98 9.78
CA VAL A 147 -9.13 -6.81 9.77
C VAL A 147 -9.58 -5.55 10.52
N PRO A 148 -9.32 -5.40 11.83
CA PRO A 148 -9.72 -4.20 12.56
C PRO A 148 -9.05 -2.92 12.02
N ILE A 149 -7.80 -2.99 11.54
CA ILE A 149 -7.12 -1.83 10.92
C ILE A 149 -7.92 -1.30 9.72
N SER A 150 -8.36 -2.20 8.84
CA SER A 150 -9.16 -1.81 7.67
C SER A 150 -10.53 -1.21 8.03
N LEU A 151 -11.14 -1.63 9.15
CA LEU A 151 -12.38 -1.03 9.67
C LEU A 151 -12.16 0.40 10.16
N PHE A 152 -11.03 0.68 10.83
CA PHE A 152 -10.68 2.05 11.20
C PHE A 152 -10.58 2.97 9.96
N ASN A 153 -10.00 2.47 8.86
CA ASN A 153 -9.84 3.22 7.62
C ASN A 153 -11.16 3.59 6.92
N ILE A 154 -12.30 3.04 7.31
CA ILE A 154 -13.62 3.48 6.80
C ILE A 154 -13.97 4.86 7.34
N PHE A 155 -13.60 5.17 8.58
CA PHE A 155 -13.96 6.41 9.26
C PHE A 155 -12.91 7.52 9.12
N LEU A 156 -11.63 7.14 8.95
CA LEU A 156 -10.52 8.08 8.79
C LEU A 156 -10.71 9.12 7.65
N PRO A 157 -11.29 8.79 6.47
CA PRO A 157 -11.52 9.75 5.40
C PRO A 157 -12.31 10.98 5.84
N PHE A 158 -13.31 10.83 6.72
CA PHE A 158 -14.12 11.95 7.20
C PHE A 158 -13.30 12.93 8.05
N ILE A 159 -12.35 12.41 8.82
CA ILE A 159 -11.42 13.22 9.63
C ILE A 159 -10.40 13.89 8.71
N ILE A 160 -9.78 13.13 7.81
CA ILE A 160 -8.73 13.61 6.90
C ILE A 160 -9.28 14.66 5.93
N ALA A 161 -10.52 14.51 5.45
CA ALA A 161 -11.18 15.49 4.58
C ALA A 161 -11.26 16.88 5.22
N LYS A 162 -11.55 16.94 6.54
CA LYS A 162 -11.56 18.21 7.28
C LYS A 162 -10.16 18.81 7.40
N MET A 163 -9.15 17.98 7.65
CA MET A 163 -7.75 18.42 7.77
C MET A 163 -7.17 18.93 6.45
N THR A 164 -7.54 18.30 5.33
CA THR A 164 -6.95 18.54 3.99
C THR A 164 -7.52 19.73 3.24
N LYS A 165 -8.60 20.36 3.74
CA LYS A 165 -9.33 21.44 3.05
C LYS A 165 -8.43 22.54 2.46
N ASN A 166 -7.47 23.02 3.25
CA ASN A 166 -6.65 24.18 2.87
C ASN A 166 -5.23 23.81 2.42
N ARG A 167 -4.66 22.72 2.96
CA ARG A 167 -3.23 22.40 2.79
C ARG A 167 -2.95 20.89 2.60
N PRO A 168 -3.50 20.27 1.53
CA PRO A 168 -3.36 18.83 1.32
C PRO A 168 -1.91 18.36 1.13
N LEU A 169 -1.08 19.06 0.34
CA LEU A 169 0.33 18.68 0.10
C LEU A 169 1.24 18.94 1.31
N THR A 170 0.89 19.90 2.16
CA THR A 170 1.60 20.10 3.44
C THR A 170 1.36 18.92 4.37
N ILE A 171 0.13 18.41 4.44
CA ILE A 171 -0.18 17.22 5.22
C ILE A 171 0.46 16.00 4.56
N PHE A 172 0.44 15.89 3.25
CA PHE A 172 1.09 14.81 2.50
C PHE A 172 2.55 14.62 2.90
N TRP A 173 3.39 15.67 2.83
CA TRP A 173 4.82 15.50 3.15
C TRP A 173 5.05 15.21 4.64
N ARG A 174 4.22 15.76 5.54
CA ARG A 174 4.26 15.45 6.97
C ARG A 174 3.89 14.00 7.24
N SER A 175 2.81 13.52 6.63
CA SER A 175 2.36 12.13 6.70
C SER A 175 3.41 11.19 6.11
N ASN A 176 4.05 11.57 5.01
CA ASN A 176 5.15 10.82 4.40
C ASN A 176 6.36 10.73 5.37
N PHE A 177 6.74 11.83 6.02
CA PHE A 177 7.77 11.82 7.06
C PHE A 177 7.40 10.91 8.25
N THR A 178 6.18 11.03 8.78
CA THR A 178 5.71 10.14 9.85
C THR A 178 5.68 8.69 9.42
N ARG A 179 5.38 8.42 8.14
CA ARG A 179 5.34 7.07 7.58
C ARG A 179 6.73 6.43 7.47
N LEU A 180 7.77 7.21 7.15
CA LEU A 180 9.15 6.70 7.16
C LEU A 180 9.55 6.29 8.59
N TRP A 181 9.19 7.13 9.56
CA TRP A 181 9.48 6.84 10.97
C TRP A 181 8.72 5.62 11.48
N THR A 182 7.43 5.49 11.18
CA THR A 182 6.66 4.29 11.54
C THR A 182 7.10 3.06 10.74
N GLY A 183 7.62 3.23 9.53
CA GLY A 183 8.26 2.16 8.76
C GLY A 183 9.51 1.63 9.45
N PHE A 184 10.31 2.50 10.06
CA PHE A 184 11.43 2.09 10.92
C PHE A 184 10.94 1.29 12.15
N LEU A 185 9.83 1.70 12.78
CA LEU A 185 9.23 0.90 13.86
C LEU A 185 8.79 -0.48 13.38
N VAL A 186 8.19 -0.59 12.20
CA VAL A 186 7.81 -1.90 11.62
C VAL A 186 9.05 -2.76 11.35
N ALA A 187 10.14 -2.19 10.82
CA ALA A 187 11.40 -2.92 10.66
C ALA A 187 11.97 -3.44 12.00
N LEU A 188 11.87 -2.65 13.08
CA LEU A 188 12.24 -3.10 14.42
C LEU A 188 11.34 -4.24 14.92
N LEU A 189 10.04 -4.22 14.62
CA LEU A 189 9.13 -5.31 14.97
C LEU A 189 9.46 -6.59 14.20
N VAL A 190 9.86 -6.48 12.93
CA VAL A 190 10.36 -7.61 12.13
C VAL A 190 11.64 -8.19 12.75
N TYR A 191 12.59 -7.33 13.12
CA TYR A 191 13.81 -7.73 13.83
C TYR A 191 13.54 -8.39 15.18
N TRP A 192 12.61 -7.85 15.95
CA TRP A 192 12.19 -8.44 17.21
C TRP A 192 11.58 -9.83 17.00
N THR A 193 10.74 -9.98 15.97
CA THR A 193 10.15 -11.28 15.59
C THR A 193 11.23 -12.31 15.24
N GLN A 194 12.22 -11.92 14.44
CA GLN A 194 13.36 -12.78 14.10
C GLN A 194 14.14 -13.22 15.35
N THR A 195 14.36 -12.30 16.30
CA THR A 195 15.12 -12.56 17.53
C THR A 195 14.40 -13.55 18.46
N LEU A 196 13.07 -13.54 18.47
CA LEU A 196 12.27 -14.51 19.23
C LEU A 196 12.44 -15.95 18.71
N ASN A 197 12.77 -16.12 17.42
CA ASN A 197 13.10 -17.39 16.75
C ASN A 197 12.12 -18.55 17.10
N ARG A 198 10.83 -18.24 17.21
CA ARG A 198 9.78 -19.20 17.55
C ARG A 198 9.18 -19.82 16.28
N LYS A 199 9.81 -20.89 15.79
CA LYS A 199 9.35 -21.62 14.59
C LYS A 199 8.00 -22.33 14.78
N ASP A 200 7.59 -22.58 16.02
CA ASP A 200 6.28 -23.18 16.34
C ASP A 200 5.10 -22.24 16.03
N GLY A 201 5.36 -20.96 15.74
CA GLY A 201 4.36 -19.94 15.44
C GLY A 201 3.50 -19.50 16.63
N ASN A 202 3.80 -20.01 17.83
CA ASN A 202 3.13 -19.68 19.08
C ASN A 202 3.82 -18.49 19.78
N PHE A 203 3.39 -17.28 19.39
CA PHE A 203 3.75 -16.04 20.05
C PHE A 203 2.78 -15.71 21.20
N PRO A 204 3.25 -15.10 22.30
CA PRO A 204 2.38 -14.69 23.40
C PRO A 204 1.45 -13.54 23.01
N GLY A 205 0.30 -13.39 23.68
CA GLY A 205 -0.72 -12.39 23.32
C GLY A 205 -0.20 -10.94 23.30
N TYR A 206 0.74 -10.58 24.19
CA TYR A 206 1.34 -9.24 24.21
C TYR A 206 2.13 -8.92 22.93
N TYR A 207 2.74 -9.93 22.29
CA TYR A 207 3.47 -9.76 21.04
C TYR A 207 2.51 -9.30 19.93
N TYR A 208 1.37 -9.98 19.80
CA TYR A 208 0.34 -9.60 18.83
C TYR A 208 -0.26 -8.23 19.13
N ALA A 209 -0.43 -7.86 20.40
CA ALA A 209 -0.90 -6.52 20.78
C ALA A 209 0.08 -5.41 20.35
N ILE A 210 1.39 -5.62 20.56
CA ILE A 210 2.43 -4.67 20.14
C ILE A 210 2.53 -4.61 18.61
N LEU A 211 2.50 -5.77 17.95
CA LEU A 211 2.51 -5.87 16.49
C LEU A 211 1.32 -5.13 15.89
N PHE A 212 0.13 -5.33 16.45
CA PHE A 212 -1.10 -4.64 16.09
C PHE A 212 -0.98 -3.12 16.24
N ALA A 213 -0.48 -2.64 17.37
CA ALA A 213 -0.30 -1.21 17.62
C ALA A 213 0.68 -0.60 16.60
N GLY A 214 1.81 -1.25 16.35
CA GLY A 214 2.80 -0.79 15.38
C GLY A 214 2.25 -0.71 13.95
N PHE A 215 1.57 -1.77 13.49
CA PHE A 215 0.92 -1.77 12.18
C PHE A 215 -0.18 -0.74 12.07
N THR A 216 -1.00 -0.57 13.10
CA THR A 216 -2.08 0.42 13.11
C THR A 216 -1.51 1.84 12.95
N ILE A 217 -0.49 2.19 13.71
CA ILE A 217 0.14 3.52 13.62
C ILE A 217 0.79 3.73 12.23
N HIS A 218 1.46 2.69 11.69
CA HIS A 218 2.02 2.75 10.34
C HIS A 218 0.95 2.92 9.26
N ASP A 219 -0.13 2.15 9.35
CA ASP A 219 -1.20 2.16 8.36
C ASP A 219 -1.99 3.48 8.37
N ILE A 220 -2.23 4.07 9.54
CA ILE A 220 -2.83 5.41 9.66
C ILE A 220 -1.97 6.45 8.92
N ALA A 221 -0.64 6.43 9.10
CA ALA A 221 0.26 7.37 8.43
C ALA A 221 0.24 7.18 6.90
N LYS A 222 0.28 5.93 6.43
CA LYS A 222 0.14 5.55 5.02
C LYS A 222 -1.19 6.00 4.43
N PHE A 223 -2.28 5.77 5.14
CA PHE A 223 -3.62 6.13 4.71
C PHE A 223 -3.80 7.65 4.63
N CYS A 224 -3.29 8.40 5.61
CA CYS A 224 -3.28 9.88 5.58
C CYS A 224 -2.52 10.40 4.36
N MET A 225 -1.32 9.88 4.10
CA MET A 225 -0.52 10.24 2.94
C MET A 225 -1.32 10.02 1.63
N GLN A 226 -1.91 8.84 1.42
CA GLN A 226 -2.68 8.52 0.21
C GLN A 226 -3.94 9.39 0.04
N MET A 227 -4.68 9.60 1.12
CA MET A 227 -5.89 10.43 1.07
C MET A 227 -5.59 11.89 0.74
N THR A 228 -4.48 12.43 1.25
CA THR A 228 -4.11 13.84 1.02
C THR A 228 -3.72 14.13 -0.42
N ILE A 229 -2.99 13.22 -1.07
CA ILE A 229 -2.61 13.35 -2.49
C ILE A 229 -3.83 13.14 -3.41
N TRP A 230 -4.73 12.21 -3.08
CA TRP A 230 -6.01 12.07 -3.78
C TRP A 230 -6.89 13.32 -3.65
N ALA A 231 -7.01 13.89 -2.44
CA ALA A 231 -7.73 15.14 -2.23
C ALA A 231 -7.13 16.30 -3.04
N PHE A 232 -5.79 16.34 -3.18
CA PHE A 232 -5.14 17.31 -4.03
C PHE A 232 -5.46 17.10 -5.52
N GLN A 233 -5.39 15.86 -6.02
CA GLN A 233 -5.72 15.51 -7.41
C GLN A 233 -7.15 15.93 -7.78
N VAL A 234 -8.12 15.59 -6.92
CA VAL A 234 -9.52 16.00 -7.08
C VAL A 234 -9.66 17.53 -7.19
N LYS A 235 -8.93 18.27 -6.35
CA LYS A 235 -8.99 19.73 -6.33
C LYS A 235 -8.46 20.35 -7.62
N ILE A 236 -7.39 19.78 -8.19
CA ILE A 236 -6.72 20.32 -9.39
C ILE A 236 -7.39 19.86 -10.70
N SER A 237 -8.12 18.74 -10.69
CA SER A 237 -8.84 18.22 -11.85
C SER A 237 -9.81 19.27 -12.42
N ASP A 238 -9.82 19.43 -13.74
CA ASP A 238 -10.79 20.28 -14.44
C ASP A 238 -12.18 19.66 -14.38
N PRO A 239 -13.24 20.37 -13.94
CA PRO A 239 -14.60 19.83 -13.90
C PRO A 239 -15.14 19.28 -15.24
N LYS A 240 -14.67 19.79 -16.39
CA LYS A 240 -15.11 19.33 -17.72
C LYS A 240 -14.59 17.93 -18.05
N ILE A 241 -13.33 17.66 -17.72
CA ILE A 241 -12.62 16.39 -18.02
C ILE A 241 -12.16 15.68 -16.73
N GLY A 242 -12.86 15.93 -15.62
CA GLY A 242 -12.37 15.62 -14.29
C GLY A 242 -12.24 14.13 -14.01
N ALA A 243 -13.15 13.33 -14.57
CA ALA A 243 -13.08 11.87 -14.48
C ALA A 243 -11.82 11.35 -15.20
N THR A 244 -11.68 11.68 -16.49
CA THR A 244 -10.53 11.26 -17.32
C THR A 244 -9.19 11.73 -16.75
N TYR A 245 -9.13 12.97 -16.26
CA TYR A 245 -7.96 13.51 -15.59
C TYR A 245 -7.60 12.71 -14.34
N THR A 246 -8.58 12.43 -13.47
CA THR A 246 -8.37 11.69 -12.22
C THR A 246 -7.92 10.27 -12.51
N THR A 247 -8.50 9.60 -13.52
CA THR A 247 -8.08 8.28 -13.97
C THR A 247 -6.64 8.28 -14.47
N LEU A 248 -6.23 9.25 -15.29
CA LEU A 248 -4.83 9.37 -15.74
C LEU A 248 -3.87 9.50 -14.54
N MET A 249 -4.22 10.34 -13.56
CA MET A 249 -3.40 10.53 -12.36
C MET A 249 -3.33 9.25 -11.51
N MET A 250 -4.45 8.53 -11.36
CA MET A 250 -4.47 7.21 -10.70
C MET A 250 -3.60 6.19 -11.42
N THR A 251 -3.61 6.16 -12.76
CA THR A 251 -2.76 5.26 -13.55
C THR A 251 -1.29 5.54 -13.29
N ILE A 252 -0.86 6.80 -13.33
CA ILE A 252 0.52 7.20 -13.02
C ILE A 252 0.90 6.78 -11.59
N HIS A 253 0.01 7.02 -10.64
CA HIS A 253 0.22 6.68 -9.23
C HIS A 253 0.36 5.15 -9.04
N ASN A 254 -0.50 4.36 -9.70
CA ASN A 254 -0.45 2.91 -9.66
C ASN A 254 0.84 2.36 -10.28
N ILE A 255 1.29 2.92 -11.41
CA ILE A 255 2.58 2.59 -12.01
C ILE A 255 3.69 2.84 -10.99
N GLY A 256 3.71 4.04 -10.39
CA GLY A 256 4.65 4.46 -9.34
C GLY A 256 4.77 3.45 -8.21
N ARG A 257 3.64 2.97 -7.69
CA ARG A 257 3.63 1.92 -6.67
C ARG A 257 4.17 0.59 -7.19
N ARG A 258 3.68 0.13 -8.35
CA ARG A 258 3.95 -1.21 -8.87
C ARG A 258 5.41 -1.43 -9.23
N TRP A 259 6.05 -0.49 -9.94
CA TRP A 259 7.43 -0.68 -10.37
C TRP A 259 8.38 -0.76 -9.18
N VAL A 260 8.19 0.09 -8.16
CA VAL A 260 9.02 0.07 -6.94
C VAL A 260 8.82 -1.24 -6.18
N SER A 261 7.57 -1.71 -6.05
CA SER A 261 7.28 -3.00 -5.41
C SER A 261 7.94 -4.18 -6.13
N THR A 262 7.89 -4.21 -7.45
CA THR A 262 8.53 -5.27 -8.25
C THR A 262 10.05 -5.25 -8.11
N VAL A 263 10.66 -4.06 -8.14
CA VAL A 263 12.11 -3.91 -7.92
C VAL A 263 12.50 -4.38 -6.53
N SER A 264 11.73 -4.00 -5.50
CA SER A 264 12.02 -4.37 -4.11
C SER A 264 12.03 -5.89 -3.89
N LEU A 265 10.97 -6.57 -4.32
CA LEU A 265 10.88 -8.03 -4.25
C LEU A 265 12.01 -8.74 -5.03
N GLY A 266 12.48 -8.16 -6.14
CA GLY A 266 13.59 -8.72 -6.91
C GLY A 266 14.99 -8.43 -6.33
N LEU A 267 15.11 -7.47 -5.41
CA LEU A 267 16.38 -7.06 -4.79
C LEU A 267 16.60 -7.73 -3.44
N VAL A 268 15.55 -8.03 -2.67
CA VAL A 268 15.67 -8.58 -1.30
C VAL A 268 16.58 -9.80 -1.23
N ASP A 269 16.44 -10.76 -2.16
CA ASP A 269 17.24 -11.97 -2.17
C ASP A 269 18.69 -11.71 -2.61
N LYS A 270 18.91 -10.74 -3.50
CA LYS A 270 20.24 -10.36 -4.01
C LYS A 270 21.06 -9.57 -2.99
N LEU A 271 20.39 -8.88 -2.08
CA LEU A 271 21.01 -8.07 -1.02
C LEU A 271 21.31 -8.87 0.24
N ARG A 272 21.05 -10.18 0.25
CA ARG A 272 21.41 -11.08 1.34
C ARG A 272 22.93 -11.16 1.48
N ILE A 273 23.45 -10.88 2.68
CA ILE A 273 24.89 -10.95 2.99
C ILE A 273 25.13 -12.16 3.88
N GLU A 274 25.90 -13.12 3.36
CA GLU A 274 26.32 -14.30 4.10
C GLU A 274 27.80 -14.19 4.45
N TRP A 275 28.11 -14.09 5.75
CA TRP A 275 29.48 -14.10 6.23
C TRP A 275 29.79 -15.45 6.87
N ARG A 276 30.60 -16.25 6.17
CA ARG A 276 31.02 -17.58 6.63
C ARG A 276 32.22 -17.46 7.54
N ARG A 277 32.04 -17.68 8.85
CA ARG A 277 33.15 -17.85 9.79
C ARG A 277 33.45 -19.34 9.91
N GLN A 278 34.66 -19.73 9.48
CA GLN A 278 35.21 -21.02 9.86
C GLN A 278 35.70 -20.93 11.31
N THR A 279 35.01 -21.61 12.22
CA THR A 279 35.42 -21.70 13.62
C THR A 279 36.00 -23.08 13.88
N PHE A 280 37.28 -23.13 14.24
CA PHE A 280 37.95 -24.36 14.68
C PHE A 280 37.48 -24.75 16.08
N LYS A 281 37.14 -26.03 16.28
CA LYS A 281 36.84 -26.58 17.61
C LYS A 281 38.11 -26.56 18.46
N LYS A 282 38.05 -25.95 19.65
CA LYS A 282 39.17 -25.90 20.61
C LYS A 282 39.43 -27.26 21.29
N GLU A 283 38.52 -28.22 21.15
CA GLU A 283 38.58 -29.53 21.82
C GLU A 283 39.66 -30.48 21.25
N ASN A 284 40.19 -30.21 20.05
CA ASN A 284 41.18 -31.11 19.40
C ASN A 284 42.54 -30.44 19.13
N LEU A 285 42.96 -29.45 19.94
CA LEU A 285 44.30 -28.87 19.80
C LEU A 285 45.42 -29.89 20.07
N ILE A 286 45.14 -30.96 20.81
CA ILE A 286 46.11 -32.01 21.13
C ILE A 286 46.17 -33.10 20.03
N ASP A 287 45.09 -33.33 19.29
CA ASP A 287 45.06 -34.30 18.16
C ASP A 287 45.57 -33.72 16.83
N MET A 288 45.70 -32.38 16.74
CA MET A 288 46.12 -31.68 15.52
C MET A 288 47.61 -31.81 15.15
N MET A 289 48.45 -32.44 15.98
CA MET A 289 49.86 -32.66 15.62
C MET A 289 50.09 -33.91 14.75
N ASN A 290 49.14 -34.85 14.65
CA ASN A 290 49.41 -36.16 14.04
C ASN A 290 48.42 -36.63 12.96
N THR A 291 47.43 -35.84 12.54
CA THR A 291 46.52 -36.25 11.47
C THR A 291 46.32 -35.18 10.41
N THR A 292 46.51 -35.59 9.14
CA THR A 292 46.07 -34.87 7.94
C THR A 292 44.59 -34.55 8.08
N ILE A 293 44.28 -33.25 8.12
CA ILE A 293 42.93 -32.71 8.30
C ILE A 293 42.04 -33.18 7.15
N THR A 294 41.20 -34.19 7.39
CA THR A 294 40.04 -34.47 6.54
C THR A 294 38.96 -33.44 6.88
N GLY A 295 38.42 -32.77 5.85
CA GLY A 295 37.63 -31.54 5.94
C GLY A 295 36.27 -31.62 6.64
N GLU A 296 35.98 -32.66 7.43
CA GLU A 296 34.67 -32.91 8.05
C GLU A 296 34.48 -32.29 9.44
N GLN A 297 35.50 -31.71 10.08
CA GLN A 297 35.39 -31.15 11.45
C GLN A 297 35.16 -29.62 11.52
N LEU A 298 34.91 -28.96 10.38
CA LEU A 298 34.63 -27.53 10.34
C LEU A 298 33.15 -27.24 10.65
N ARG A 299 32.87 -26.63 11.81
CA ARG A 299 31.53 -26.04 12.04
C ARG A 299 31.49 -24.68 11.34
N GLU A 300 30.82 -24.64 10.19
CA GLU A 300 30.52 -23.39 9.51
C GLU A 300 29.44 -22.64 10.31
N SER A 301 29.83 -21.53 10.93
CA SER A 301 28.87 -20.57 11.45
C SER A 301 28.77 -19.43 10.44
N SER A 302 27.68 -19.41 9.67
CA SER A 302 27.37 -18.31 8.77
C SER A 302 26.53 -17.28 9.52
N ILE A 303 27.05 -16.07 9.73
CA ILE A 303 26.23 -14.93 10.11
C ILE A 303 25.52 -14.47 8.83
N ILE A 304 24.20 -14.55 8.81
CA ILE A 304 23.39 -14.18 7.65
C ILE A 304 22.65 -12.88 7.99
N ILE A 305 23.01 -11.78 7.33
CA ILE A 305 22.22 -10.56 7.37
C ILE A 305 21.17 -10.69 6.27
N ASP A 306 19.91 -10.63 6.69
CA ASP A 306 18.78 -10.67 5.76
C ASP A 306 18.77 -9.44 4.86
N GLY A 307 18.61 -9.64 3.56
CA GLY A 307 18.58 -8.56 2.57
C GLY A 307 17.47 -7.54 2.83
N PHE A 308 16.40 -7.94 3.55
CA PHE A 308 15.35 -7.04 4.02
C PHE A 308 15.91 -5.81 4.77
N TYR A 309 16.87 -6.00 5.68
CA TYR A 309 17.39 -4.88 6.47
C TYR A 309 18.29 -3.97 5.63
N VAL A 310 19.14 -4.56 4.79
CA VAL A 310 20.04 -3.82 3.89
C VAL A 310 19.21 -2.94 2.95
N GLU A 311 18.22 -3.55 2.30
CA GLU A 311 17.30 -2.87 1.41
C GLU A 311 16.49 -1.79 2.13
N PHE A 312 15.96 -2.11 3.31
CA PHE A 312 15.20 -1.17 4.13
C PHE A 312 16.02 0.10 4.45
N PHE A 313 17.28 -0.04 4.87
CA PHE A 313 18.12 1.12 5.16
C PHE A 313 18.45 1.95 3.91
N ILE A 314 18.70 1.30 2.77
CA ILE A 314 18.90 1.99 1.49
C ILE A 314 17.64 2.79 1.13
N CYS A 315 16.47 2.17 1.18
CA CYS A 315 15.20 2.82 0.89
C CYS A 315 14.88 3.94 1.88
N LEU A 316 15.15 3.76 3.17
CA LEU A 316 14.95 4.80 4.19
C LEU A 316 15.79 6.05 3.88
N ILE A 317 17.07 5.88 3.53
CA ILE A 317 17.95 6.99 3.15
C ILE A 317 17.43 7.68 1.88
N LEU A 318 17.07 6.90 0.86
CA LEU A 318 16.48 7.45 -0.37
C LEU A 318 15.17 8.20 -0.11
N GLY A 319 14.33 7.70 0.80
CA GLY A 319 13.07 8.33 1.21
C GLY A 319 13.29 9.65 1.96
N LEU A 320 14.28 9.72 2.86
CA LEU A 320 14.66 10.95 3.54
C LEU A 320 15.22 11.99 2.56
N PHE A 321 16.09 11.55 1.64
CA PHE A 321 16.61 12.41 0.58
C PHE A 321 15.50 12.91 -0.36
N TRP A 322 14.56 12.04 -0.71
CA TRP A 322 13.37 12.39 -1.49
C TRP A 322 12.55 13.48 -0.79
N LEU A 323 12.28 13.33 0.52
CA LEU A 323 11.56 14.34 1.30
C LEU A 323 12.30 15.68 1.31
N PHE A 324 13.62 15.66 1.48
CA PHE A 324 14.43 16.87 1.46
C PHE A 324 14.30 17.65 0.14
N ILE A 325 14.32 16.94 -1.01
CA ILE A 325 14.18 17.54 -2.33
C ILE A 325 12.74 18.03 -2.61
N PHE A 326 11.74 17.19 -2.32
CA PHE A 326 10.38 17.43 -2.77
C PHE A 326 9.55 18.25 -1.78
N LYS A 327 9.92 18.36 -0.50
CA LYS A 327 9.16 19.15 0.50
C LYS A 327 8.86 20.58 0.01
N LYS A 328 9.91 21.34 -0.36
CA LYS A 328 9.74 22.73 -0.83
C LYS A 328 8.94 22.79 -2.14
N LYS A 329 9.11 21.80 -3.01
CA LYS A 329 8.40 21.70 -4.29
C LYS A 329 6.90 21.45 -4.08
N LEU A 330 6.54 20.54 -3.17
CA LEU A 330 5.16 20.23 -2.79
C LEU A 330 4.46 21.43 -2.14
N GLU A 331 5.16 22.15 -1.26
CA GLU A 331 4.63 23.37 -0.66
C GLU A 331 4.36 24.47 -1.72
N LYS A 332 5.28 24.64 -2.68
CA LYS A 332 5.10 25.56 -3.81
C LYS A 332 3.96 25.13 -4.75
N MET A 333 3.81 23.83 -5.01
CA MET A 333 2.74 23.32 -5.87
C MET A 333 1.36 23.62 -5.29
N GLN A 334 1.22 23.55 -3.97
CA GLN A 334 -0.05 23.82 -3.31
C GLN A 334 -0.53 25.27 -3.46
N SER A 335 0.38 26.23 -3.64
CA SER A 335 0.05 27.65 -3.83
C SER A 335 -0.14 28.04 -5.30
N LEU A 336 0.00 27.11 -6.25
CA LEU A 336 -0.23 27.39 -7.66
C LEU A 336 -1.74 27.61 -7.92
N PRO A 337 -2.10 28.58 -8.79
CA PRO A 337 -3.49 28.78 -9.19
C PRO A 337 -4.01 27.59 -10.00
N GLU A 338 -5.33 27.38 -9.98
CA GLU A 338 -5.98 26.26 -10.70
C GLU A 338 -5.66 26.25 -12.21
N SER A 339 -5.45 27.42 -12.81
CA SER A 339 -5.03 27.56 -14.21
C SER A 339 -3.69 26.90 -14.54
N SER A 340 -2.83 26.67 -13.54
CA SER A 340 -1.54 25.97 -13.74
C SER A 340 -1.69 24.45 -13.84
N TRP A 341 -2.90 23.92 -13.63
CA TRP A 341 -3.20 22.49 -13.57
C TRP A 341 -4.19 22.04 -14.65
N ARG A 342 -4.85 23.00 -15.31
CA ARG A 342 -5.86 22.80 -16.34
C ARG A 342 -5.31 23.32 -17.65
N SER A 343 -5.48 22.58 -18.74
CA SER A 343 -5.12 23.13 -20.05
C SER A 343 -6.15 24.21 -20.38
N SER A 344 -5.72 25.46 -20.53
CA SER A 344 -6.55 26.47 -21.20
C SER A 344 -6.76 25.98 -22.63
N ASN A 345 -8.01 26.01 -23.10
CA ASN A 345 -8.29 25.87 -24.54
C ASN A 345 -7.55 26.96 -25.31
#